data_AF-A0A2S8G3M4-F1
#
_entry.id   AF-A0A2S8G3M4-F1
#
_cell.length_a   1.000
_cell.length_b   1.000
_cell.length_c   1.000
_cell.angle_alpha   90.00
_cell.angle_beta   90.00
_cell.angle_gamma   90.00
#
_symmetry.space_group_name_H-M   'P 1'
#
loop_
_entity.id
_entity.type
_entity.pdbx_description
1 polymer ?
#
loop_
_entity_poly.entity_id
_entity_poly.type
_entity_poly.pdbx_seq_one_letter_code
_entity_poly.pdbx_strand_id
1 'polypeptide(L)'
;MNKEAPELLEATRLALKFFPEAKAFILIETGLAWEPFLSAMMAADYHADFSCDPYQRDTDPDLGFARRGGMEGTDDEVYTRLLRYTGLKPAGRVVVVPDAIGQGGRSTENCLPFVCHSNRVPERLAEVPCFGLGQDTLLVFENGLALLFDHDQRIHWAKSRVREWSN
;
A
#
# COMPACT_ATOMS: atom_id res chain seq x y z
N MET A 1 15.35 -13.27 -12.94
CA MET A 1 14.60 -13.54 -11.69
C MET A 1 15.53 -14.12 -10.64
N ASN A 2 16.23 -13.27 -9.89
CA ASN A 2 16.98 -13.73 -8.71
C ASN A 2 15.95 -13.89 -7.59
N LYS A 3 15.32 -15.08 -7.52
CA LYS A 3 14.22 -15.44 -6.60
C LYS A 3 14.64 -15.46 -5.12
N GLU A 4 15.80 -14.88 -4.81
CA GLU A 4 16.52 -15.00 -3.55
C GLU A 4 16.88 -13.64 -2.94
N ALA A 5 16.40 -12.52 -3.51
CA ALA A 5 16.63 -11.19 -2.93
C ALA A 5 16.09 -11.17 -1.48
N PRO A 6 16.97 -11.11 -0.46
CA PRO A 6 16.56 -11.25 0.94
C PRO A 6 15.51 -10.21 1.36
N GLU A 7 15.53 -9.04 0.73
CA GLU A 7 14.60 -7.94 0.94
C GLU A 7 13.16 -8.31 0.55
N LEU A 8 12.98 -8.99 -0.59
CA LEU A 8 11.66 -9.42 -1.05
C LEU A 8 11.08 -10.51 -0.14
N LEU A 9 11.92 -11.46 0.29
CA LEU A 9 11.52 -12.52 1.21
C LEU A 9 11.13 -11.96 2.58
N GLU A 10 11.92 -11.02 3.11
CA GLU A 10 11.63 -10.39 4.41
C GLU A 10 10.39 -9.48 4.33
N ALA A 11 10.24 -8.69 3.27
CA ALA A 11 9.06 -7.87 3.05
C ALA A 11 7.80 -8.75 2.97
N THR A 12 7.85 -9.84 2.21
CA THR A 12 6.74 -10.80 2.10
C THR A 12 6.42 -11.42 3.46
N ARG A 13 7.43 -11.86 4.20
CA ARG A 13 7.27 -12.45 5.54
C ARG A 13 6.65 -11.46 6.52
N LEU A 14 7.09 -10.20 6.52
CA LEU A 14 6.55 -9.16 7.40
C LEU A 14 5.15 -8.73 6.99
N ALA A 15 4.87 -8.57 5.70
CA ALA A 15 3.52 -8.25 5.20
C ALA A 15 2.52 -9.33 5.63
N LEU A 16 2.87 -10.61 5.48
CA LEU A 16 2.07 -11.74 5.97
C LEU A 16 1.94 -11.79 7.50
N LYS A 17 2.97 -11.35 8.23
CA LYS A 17 2.92 -11.23 9.69
C LYS A 17 1.97 -10.11 10.12
N PHE A 18 2.02 -8.97 9.44
CA PHE A 18 1.29 -7.76 9.79
C PHE A 18 -0.17 -7.82 9.33
N PHE A 19 -0.43 -8.39 8.15
CA PHE A 19 -1.75 -8.56 7.55
C PHE A 19 -2.00 -10.03 7.16
N PRO A 20 -2.32 -10.91 8.14
CA PRO A 20 -2.42 -12.35 7.92
C PRO A 20 -3.47 -12.79 6.89
N GLU A 21 -4.50 -11.99 6.66
CA GLU A 21 -5.54 -12.21 5.65
C GLU A 21 -4.95 -12.37 4.24
N ALA A 22 -3.78 -11.77 3.98
CA ALA A 22 -3.10 -11.86 2.70
C ALA A 22 -2.46 -13.23 2.42
N LYS A 23 -2.37 -14.13 3.41
CA LYS A 23 -1.74 -15.46 3.26
C LYS A 23 -2.39 -16.33 2.19
N ALA A 24 -3.71 -16.24 2.02
CA ALA A 24 -4.41 -17.02 1.00
C ALA A 24 -4.20 -16.47 -0.43
N PHE A 25 -3.69 -15.24 -0.54
CA PHE A 25 -3.62 -14.51 -1.79
C PHE A 25 -2.17 -14.25 -2.26
N ILE A 26 -1.20 -14.21 -1.35
CA ILE A 26 0.23 -14.08 -1.68
C ILE A 26 0.83 -15.46 -1.94
N LEU A 27 1.29 -15.70 -3.16
CA LEU A 27 2.02 -16.92 -3.53
C LEU A 27 3.53 -16.66 -3.47
N ILE A 28 4.28 -17.65 -2.99
CA ILE A 28 5.76 -17.60 -2.93
C ILE A 28 6.38 -17.31 -4.31
N GLU A 29 5.70 -17.75 -5.37
CA GLU A 29 6.14 -17.62 -6.77
C GLU A 29 5.99 -16.21 -7.33
N THR A 30 4.98 -15.46 -6.86
CA THR A 30 4.63 -14.13 -7.35
C THR A 30 4.99 -13.00 -6.37
N GLY A 31 5.23 -13.33 -5.10
CA GLY A 31 5.56 -12.36 -4.05
C GLY A 31 4.40 -11.42 -3.73
N LEU A 32 4.74 -10.21 -3.27
CA LEU A 32 3.76 -9.16 -2.97
C LEU A 32 3.27 -8.50 -4.27
N ALA A 33 2.18 -9.03 -4.81
CA ALA A 33 1.50 -8.46 -5.96
C ALA A 33 0.28 -7.63 -5.53
N TRP A 34 -0.02 -6.60 -6.32
CA TRP A 34 -1.14 -5.69 -6.12
C TRP A 34 -2.51 -6.39 -6.01
N GLU A 35 -2.93 -7.10 -7.07
CA GLU A 35 -4.29 -7.66 -7.15
C GLU A 35 -4.60 -8.68 -6.05
N PRO A 36 -3.68 -9.63 -5.73
CA PRO A 36 -3.95 -10.56 -4.65
C PRO A 36 -3.97 -9.86 -3.29
N PHE A 37 -3.16 -8.82 -3.07
CA PHE A 37 -3.21 -8.07 -1.83
C PHE A 37 -4.51 -7.28 -1.69
N LEU A 38 -4.99 -6.64 -2.77
CA LEU A 38 -6.29 -5.98 -2.80
C LEU A 38 -7.43 -6.97 -2.49
N SER A 39 -7.38 -8.18 -3.06
CA SER A 39 -8.34 -9.25 -2.75
C SER A 39 -8.35 -9.61 -1.26
N ALA A 40 -7.18 -9.64 -0.62
CA ALA A 40 -7.06 -9.86 0.81
C ALA A 40 -7.64 -8.69 1.63
N MET A 41 -7.40 -7.45 1.20
CA MET A 41 -7.96 -6.26 1.82
C MET A 41 -9.49 -6.31 1.78
N MET A 42 -10.09 -6.63 0.64
CA MET A 42 -11.55 -6.75 0.46
C MET A 42 -12.21 -7.81 1.36
N ALA A 43 -11.46 -8.84 1.76
CA ALA A 43 -11.92 -9.85 2.72
C ALA A 43 -11.82 -9.39 4.20
N ALA A 44 -11.14 -8.27 4.47
CA ALA A 44 -10.95 -7.67 5.79
C ALA A 44 -11.95 -6.52 6.04
N ASP A 45 -11.57 -5.51 6.83
CA ASP A 45 -12.36 -4.29 7.04
C ASP A 45 -11.98 -3.24 5.98
N TYR A 46 -12.53 -3.38 4.78
CA TYR A 46 -12.11 -2.69 3.55
C TYR A 46 -12.88 -1.40 3.27
N HIS A 47 -12.14 -0.39 2.79
CA HIS A 47 -12.67 0.86 2.27
C HIS A 47 -11.88 1.33 1.06
N ALA A 48 -12.51 2.16 0.23
CA ALA A 48 -11.88 2.75 -0.93
C ALA A 48 -12.47 4.13 -1.28
N ASP A 49 -11.68 4.94 -1.97
CA ASP A 49 -12.07 6.23 -2.53
C ASP A 49 -11.37 6.47 -3.87
N PHE A 50 -12.16 6.63 -4.92
CA PHE A 50 -11.73 6.83 -6.31
C PHE A 50 -11.99 8.27 -6.77
N SER A 51 -12.24 9.21 -5.86
CA SER A 51 -12.49 10.62 -6.20
C SER A 51 -11.34 11.33 -6.92
N CYS A 52 -10.13 10.78 -6.88
CA CYS A 52 -8.97 11.28 -7.65
C CYS A 52 -8.75 10.54 -8.98
N ASP A 53 -9.56 9.51 -9.28
CA ASP A 53 -9.43 8.73 -10.50
C ASP A 53 -9.87 9.56 -11.73
N PRO A 54 -8.98 9.82 -12.71
CA PRO A 54 -9.36 10.55 -13.92
C PRO A 54 -10.38 9.81 -14.80
N TYR A 55 -10.58 8.52 -14.55
CA TYR A 55 -11.53 7.64 -15.24
C TYR A 55 -12.68 7.18 -14.34
N GLN A 56 -12.91 7.90 -13.22
CA GLN A 56 -13.97 7.61 -12.26
C GLN A 56 -15.34 7.44 -12.95
N ARG A 57 -16.05 6.39 -12.57
CA ARG A 57 -17.42 6.09 -12.99
C ARG A 57 -18.41 6.53 -11.91
N ASP A 58 -19.66 6.77 -12.31
CA ASP A 58 -20.73 7.18 -11.38
C ASP A 58 -20.99 6.17 -10.25
N THR A 59 -20.64 4.89 -10.45
CA THR A 59 -20.80 3.82 -9.46
C THR A 59 -19.61 3.66 -8.52
N ASP A 60 -18.51 4.37 -8.78
CA ASP A 60 -17.29 4.20 -8.03
C ASP A 60 -17.37 4.89 -6.66
N PRO A 61 -16.68 4.38 -5.63
CA PRO A 61 -16.65 5.01 -4.32
C PRO A 61 -16.08 6.43 -4.40
N ASP A 62 -16.86 7.44 -4.00
CA ASP A 62 -16.39 8.81 -3.78
C ASP A 62 -16.62 9.19 -2.33
N LEU A 63 -15.55 9.24 -1.56
CA LEU A 63 -15.61 9.70 -0.17
C LEU A 63 -15.09 11.15 -0.02
N GLY A 64 -14.57 11.73 -1.10
CA GLY A 64 -14.20 13.14 -1.21
C GLY A 64 -12.75 13.47 -0.90
N PHE A 65 -11.80 12.56 -1.09
CA PHE A 65 -10.37 12.85 -0.94
C PHE A 65 -9.91 13.97 -1.88
N ALA A 66 -10.38 13.97 -3.14
CA ALA A 66 -10.07 15.04 -4.10
C ALA A 66 -10.44 16.43 -3.57
N ARG A 67 -11.60 16.57 -2.91
CA ARG A 67 -12.07 17.83 -2.30
C ARG A 67 -11.18 18.32 -1.13
N ARG A 68 -10.25 17.49 -0.65
CA ARG A 68 -9.29 17.81 0.41
C ARG A 68 -7.88 18.07 -0.11
N GLY A 69 -7.72 18.23 -1.43
CA GLY A 69 -6.43 18.43 -2.10
C GLY A 69 -5.86 17.16 -2.73
N GLY A 70 -6.57 16.03 -2.68
CA GLY A 70 -6.22 14.81 -3.41
C GLY A 70 -4.76 14.38 -3.23
N MET A 71 -4.09 14.09 -4.33
CA MET A 71 -2.66 13.77 -4.38
C MET A 71 -1.76 15.00 -4.64
N GLU A 72 -2.26 16.22 -4.45
CA GLU A 72 -1.49 17.45 -4.68
C GLU A 72 -0.56 17.78 -3.51
N GLY A 73 0.64 18.26 -3.81
CA GLY A 73 1.64 18.70 -2.83
C GLY A 73 2.89 17.80 -2.81
N THR A 74 3.65 17.93 -1.74
CA THR A 74 4.82 17.08 -1.45
C THR A 74 4.39 15.71 -0.92
N ASP A 75 5.29 14.71 -0.98
CA ASP A 75 5.03 13.37 -0.46
C ASP A 75 4.62 13.37 1.01
N ASP A 76 5.20 14.26 1.83
CA ASP A 76 4.85 14.41 3.24
C ASP A 76 3.43 14.97 3.43
N GLU A 77 3.05 15.97 2.64
CA GLU A 77 1.71 16.55 2.64
C GLU A 77 0.67 15.51 2.21
N VAL A 78 0.94 14.77 1.13
CA VAL A 78 0.06 13.72 0.61
C VAL A 78 -0.07 12.58 1.63
N TYR A 79 1.04 12.09 2.18
CA TYR A 79 1.04 11.02 3.18
C TYR A 79 0.26 11.44 4.44
N THR A 80 0.52 12.64 4.96
CA THR A 80 -0.21 13.19 6.10
C THR A 80 -1.71 13.32 5.81
N ARG A 81 -2.07 13.77 4.60
CA ARG A 81 -3.46 13.88 4.17
C ARG A 81 -4.13 12.52 4.09
N LEU A 82 -3.46 11.51 3.51
CA LEU A 82 -3.96 10.13 3.44
C LEU A 82 -4.26 9.57 4.83
N LEU A 83 -3.33 9.70 5.78
CA LEU A 83 -3.54 9.21 7.15
C LEU A 83 -4.70 9.92 7.85
N ARG A 84 -4.76 11.26 7.75
CA ARG A 84 -5.87 12.05 8.32
C ARG A 84 -7.21 11.66 7.68
N TYR A 85 -7.21 11.42 6.38
CA TYR A 85 -8.41 11.15 5.60
C TYR A 85 -8.99 9.77 5.90
N THR A 86 -8.15 8.74 5.81
CA THR A 86 -8.50 7.35 6.08
C THR A 86 -8.75 7.07 7.58
N GLY A 87 -8.28 7.96 8.46
CA GLY A 87 -8.32 7.77 9.90
C GLY A 87 -7.31 6.73 10.41
N LEU A 88 -6.42 6.24 9.54
CA LEU A 88 -5.38 5.29 9.90
C LEU A 88 -4.40 5.91 10.88
N LYS A 89 -4.07 5.16 11.93
CA LYS A 89 -3.06 5.51 12.93
C LYS A 89 -1.94 4.48 12.88
N PRO A 90 -1.04 4.56 11.88
CA PRO A 90 0.06 3.61 11.76
C PRO A 90 0.99 3.72 12.97
N ALA A 91 1.56 2.58 13.38
CA ALA A 91 2.48 2.50 14.49
C ALA A 91 3.58 1.47 14.19
N GLY A 92 4.80 1.74 14.69
CA GLY A 92 5.94 0.86 14.50
C GLY A 92 6.40 0.82 13.04
N ARG A 93 6.73 -0.37 12.57
CA ARG A 93 7.28 -0.59 11.23
C ARG A 93 6.20 -0.59 10.15
N VAL A 94 6.64 -0.35 8.93
CA VAL A 94 5.85 -0.49 7.71
C VAL A 94 6.67 -1.18 6.65
N VAL A 95 6.03 -2.12 5.95
CA VAL A 95 6.54 -2.69 4.71
C VAL A 95 6.01 -1.83 3.57
N VAL A 96 6.93 -1.33 2.75
CA VAL A 96 6.62 -0.52 1.57
C VAL A 96 6.96 -1.34 0.34
N VAL A 97 5.99 -1.55 -0.53
CA VAL A 97 6.16 -2.18 -1.84
C VAL A 97 5.88 -1.11 -2.89
N PRO A 98 6.93 -0.47 -3.43
CA PRO A 98 6.79 0.45 -4.55
C PRO A 98 6.56 -0.35 -5.83
N ASP A 99 5.72 0.19 -6.72
CA ASP A 99 5.41 -0.38 -8.04
C ASP A 99 4.97 -1.86 -7.96
N ALA A 100 3.91 -2.13 -7.20
CA ALA A 100 3.41 -3.48 -6.93
C ALA A 100 2.78 -4.22 -8.15
N ILE A 101 3.23 -3.90 -9.37
CA ILE A 101 2.79 -4.54 -10.61
C ILE A 101 3.61 -5.82 -10.82
N GLY A 102 2.90 -6.96 -10.90
CA GLY A 102 3.49 -8.27 -11.17
C GLY A 102 4.13 -8.38 -12.56
N GLN A 103 4.65 -9.57 -12.87
CA GLN A 103 5.60 -9.93 -13.96
C GLN A 103 5.31 -9.47 -15.42
N GLY A 104 4.27 -8.69 -15.70
CA GLY A 104 3.94 -8.16 -17.03
C GLY A 104 4.16 -6.65 -17.24
N GLY A 105 4.46 -5.88 -16.20
CA GLY A 105 4.64 -4.42 -16.29
C GLY A 105 5.53 -3.94 -15.15
N ARG A 106 6.47 -3.03 -15.47
CA ARG A 106 7.55 -2.49 -14.59
C ARG A 106 7.87 -3.35 -13.36
N SER A 107 8.75 -4.31 -13.60
CA SER A 107 9.35 -5.20 -12.62
C SER A 107 9.78 -4.50 -11.32
N THR A 108 9.41 -5.07 -10.17
CA THR A 108 10.01 -4.80 -8.84
C THR A 108 11.55 -4.92 -8.83
N GLU A 109 12.15 -5.44 -9.90
CA GLU A 109 13.61 -5.43 -10.13
C GLU A 109 14.21 -4.02 -10.14
N ASN A 110 13.43 -2.97 -10.43
CA ASN A 110 13.93 -1.58 -10.39
C ASN A 110 13.68 -0.87 -9.05
N CYS A 111 12.67 -1.30 -8.28
CA CYS A 111 12.28 -0.69 -7.02
C CYS A 111 11.94 -1.80 -6.01
N LEU A 112 12.96 -2.26 -5.27
CA LEU A 112 12.79 -3.33 -4.27
C LEU A 112 11.92 -2.87 -3.09
N PRO A 113 11.13 -3.76 -2.49
CA PRO A 113 10.45 -3.48 -1.23
C PRO A 113 11.43 -3.11 -0.14
N PHE A 114 11.01 -2.25 0.78
CA PHE A 114 11.81 -1.88 1.94
C PHE A 114 10.97 -1.79 3.20
N VAL A 115 11.65 -1.81 4.34
CA VAL A 115 11.03 -1.72 5.67
C VAL A 115 11.59 -0.50 6.38
N CYS A 116 10.71 0.34 6.90
CA CYS A 116 11.10 1.50 7.68
C CYS A 116 10.14 1.72 8.85
N HIS A 117 10.39 2.75 9.66
CA HIS A 117 9.41 3.20 10.64
C HIS A 117 8.31 3.99 9.94
N SER A 118 7.04 3.84 10.36
CA SER A 118 5.87 4.46 9.73
C SER A 118 5.97 5.98 9.57
N ASN A 119 6.60 6.69 10.50
CA ASN A 119 6.82 8.15 10.38
C ASN A 119 7.95 8.57 9.42
N ARG A 120 8.71 7.62 8.88
CA ARG A 120 9.80 7.86 7.92
C ARG A 120 9.36 7.59 6.48
N VAL A 121 8.11 7.15 6.25
CA VAL A 121 7.62 6.78 4.92
C VAL A 121 7.88 7.88 3.88
N PRO A 122 7.51 9.16 4.10
CA PRO A 122 7.77 10.20 3.10
C PRO A 122 9.25 10.37 2.77
N GLU A 123 10.11 10.41 3.79
CA GLU A 123 11.56 10.53 3.61
C GLU A 123 12.13 9.37 2.79
N ARG A 124 11.70 8.14 3.09
CA ARG A 124 12.19 6.93 2.41
C ARG A 124 11.67 6.82 0.98
N LEU A 125 10.47 7.30 0.72
CA LEU A 125 9.88 7.30 -0.63
C LEU A 125 10.61 8.29 -1.54
N ALA A 126 11.03 9.45 -1.03
CA ALA A 126 11.84 10.42 -1.77
C ALA A 126 13.23 9.89 -2.17
N GLU A 127 13.77 8.89 -1.46
CA GLU A 127 15.02 8.20 -1.84
C GLU A 127 14.83 7.23 -3.02
N VAL A 128 13.59 6.86 -3.33
CA VAL A 128 13.28 5.92 -4.40
C VAL A 128 13.11 6.70 -5.70
N PRO A 129 14.00 6.53 -6.69
CA PRO A 129 14.04 7.35 -7.91
C PRO A 129 12.80 7.20 -8.82
N CYS A 130 11.86 6.34 -8.45
CA CYS A 130 10.64 6.02 -9.19
C CYS A 130 9.34 6.49 -8.50
N PHE A 131 9.39 6.99 -7.25
CA PHE A 131 8.18 7.32 -6.49
C PHE A 131 7.47 8.59 -7.00
N GLY A 132 6.16 8.51 -7.23
CA GLY A 132 5.31 9.62 -7.69
C GLY A 132 3.99 9.20 -8.32
N LEU A 133 3.18 10.19 -8.74
CA LEU A 133 1.92 10.03 -9.46
C LEU A 133 2.12 9.10 -10.68
N GLY A 134 1.56 7.89 -10.61
CA GLY A 134 1.70 6.88 -11.67
C GLY A 134 2.31 5.55 -11.24
N GLN A 135 2.49 5.29 -9.94
CA GLN A 135 2.92 3.99 -9.43
C GLN A 135 1.96 3.40 -8.40
N ASP A 136 1.84 2.08 -8.47
CA ASP A 136 1.10 1.27 -7.51
C ASP A 136 1.92 1.09 -6.24
N THR A 137 1.47 1.67 -5.13
CA THR A 137 2.18 1.58 -3.85
C THR A 137 1.33 0.86 -2.82
N LEU A 138 1.92 -0.15 -2.20
CA LEU A 138 1.34 -0.86 -1.06
C LEU A 138 2.14 -0.59 0.22
N LEU A 139 1.43 -0.19 1.26
CA LEU A 139 1.93 0.02 2.62
C LEU A 139 1.25 -0.95 3.57
N VAL A 140 2.04 -1.77 4.27
CA VAL A 140 1.54 -2.71 5.29
C VAL A 140 2.16 -2.38 6.63
N PHE A 141 1.36 -1.89 7.56
CA PHE A 141 1.80 -1.40 8.86
C PHE A 141 1.79 -2.52 9.91
N GLU A 142 2.75 -2.45 10.84
CA GLU A 142 2.97 -3.47 11.88
C GLU A 142 1.75 -3.72 12.77
N ASN A 143 0.91 -2.70 12.96
CA ASN A 143 -0.34 -2.79 13.71
C ASN A 143 -1.53 -3.35 12.91
N GLY A 144 -1.29 -3.91 11.72
CA GLY A 144 -2.31 -4.58 10.90
C GLY A 144 -3.15 -3.67 10.04
N LEU A 145 -2.70 -2.44 9.81
CA LEU A 145 -3.30 -1.54 8.82
C LEU A 145 -2.66 -1.79 7.46
N ALA A 146 -3.43 -1.64 6.39
CA ALA A 146 -2.94 -1.61 5.03
C ALA A 146 -3.47 -0.36 4.32
N LEU A 147 -2.60 0.30 3.56
CA LEU A 147 -2.94 1.43 2.69
C LEU A 147 -2.32 1.15 1.33
N LEU A 148 -3.11 1.35 0.29
CA LEU A 148 -2.78 0.97 -1.06
C LEU A 148 -3.32 2.05 -2.00
N PHE A 149 -2.50 2.54 -2.93
CA PHE A 149 -2.91 3.52 -3.93
C PHE A 149 -2.24 3.27 -5.27
N ASP A 150 -3.00 3.35 -6.37
CA ASP A 150 -2.52 2.99 -7.72
C ASP A 150 -2.15 4.18 -8.58
N HIS A 151 -1.61 3.86 -9.75
CA HIS A 151 -1.32 4.79 -10.84
C HIS A 151 -2.53 5.59 -11.33
N ASP A 152 -3.76 5.11 -11.13
CA ASP A 152 -5.00 5.84 -11.40
C ASP A 152 -5.43 6.71 -10.20
N GLN A 153 -4.62 6.81 -9.13
CA GLN A 153 -4.90 7.56 -7.91
C GLN A 153 -6.12 7.05 -7.11
N ARG A 154 -6.53 5.80 -7.31
CA ARG A 154 -7.52 5.14 -6.45
C ARG A 154 -6.88 4.79 -5.12
N ILE A 155 -7.57 5.06 -4.02
CA ILE A 155 -7.08 4.82 -2.67
C ILE A 155 -7.89 3.70 -2.06
N HIS A 156 -7.18 2.77 -1.41
CA HIS A 156 -7.73 1.59 -0.77
C HIS A 156 -7.09 1.47 0.61
N TRP A 157 -7.89 1.17 1.63
CA TRP A 157 -7.35 0.87 2.94
C TRP A 157 -8.15 -0.23 3.61
N ALA A 158 -7.47 -0.95 4.49
CA ALA A 158 -8.09 -2.00 5.27
C ALA A 158 -7.44 -2.15 6.64
N LYS A 159 -8.21 -2.68 7.57
CA LYS A 159 -7.72 -3.12 8.88
C LYS A 159 -7.84 -4.65 8.97
N SER A 160 -6.75 -5.30 9.39
CA SER A 160 -6.73 -6.72 9.70
C SER A 160 -7.68 -7.01 10.86
N ARG A 161 -8.54 -8.01 10.68
CA ARG A 161 -9.50 -8.50 11.67
C ARG A 161 -8.82 -9.33 12.76
N VAL A 162 -7.67 -9.93 12.45
CA VAL A 162 -6.92 -10.79 13.38
C VAL A 162 -6.14 -9.97 14.43
N ARG A 163 -5.88 -8.68 14.13
CA ARG A 163 -5.02 -7.80 14.93
C ARG A 163 -5.75 -6.93 15.95
N GLU A 164 -7.05 -7.15 16.21
CA GLU A 164 -7.81 -6.36 17.20
C GLU A 164 -7.35 -6.54 18.66
N TRP A 165 -6.43 -7.47 18.93
CA TRP A 165 -5.87 -7.69 20.25
C TRP A 165 -4.50 -7.02 20.37
N SER A 166 -4.48 -5.75 20.81
CA SER A 166 -3.39 -5.11 21.58
C SER A 166 -3.68 -3.62 21.75
N ASN A 167 -4.51 -3.26 22.72
CA ASN A 167 -4.42 -2.00 23.47
C ASN A 167 -4.91 -2.26 24.88
#